data_AF-H1Y0Q7-F1
#
_entry.id   AF-H1Y0Q7-F1
#
_cell.length_a   1.000
_cell.length_b   1.000
_cell.length_c   1.000
_cell.angle_alpha   90.00
_cell.angle_beta   90.00
_cell.angle_gamma   90.00
#
_symmetry.space_group_name_H-M   'P 1'
#
loop_
_entity.id
_entity.type
_entity.pdbx_description
1 polymer ?
#
loop_
_entity_poly.entity_id
_entity_poly.type
_entity_poly.pdbx_seq_one_letter_code
_entity_poly.pdbx_strand_id
1 'polypeptide(L)'
;MEDLRLFHVSEEAGIQTFLPRPSPSHFKHLTGDVVFAIDHFHLHNYLLPRDCPRVTFYADDEQQTDPLLKFSTAQFVVAVESAWFERILQTTLYCYELPVNNFTLLDKTAGYYVSYAEVKPIEVTVIDNLLQRLLSLDIELRFMPDIKPLAEAVAKSELNFSLIRMRNAGK
;
A
#
# COMPACT_ATOMS: atom_id res chain seq x y z
N MET A 1 5.70 -17.34 15.10
CA MET A 1 6.35 -16.38 14.20
C MET A 1 5.51 -16.38 12.95
N GLU A 2 4.86 -15.27 12.63
CA GLU A 2 4.26 -15.16 11.30
C GLU A 2 5.39 -15.26 10.27
N ASP A 3 5.21 -16.12 9.28
CA ASP A 3 6.14 -16.20 8.17
C ASP A 3 6.08 -14.89 7.37
N LEU A 4 7.21 -14.19 7.28
CA LEU A 4 7.34 -12.98 6.48
C LEU A 4 6.95 -13.29 5.04
N ARG A 5 5.95 -12.58 4.51
CA ARG A 5 5.55 -12.66 3.10
C ARG A 5 5.73 -11.30 2.45
N LEU A 6 6.29 -11.30 1.25
CA LEU A 6 6.64 -10.10 0.50
C LEU A 6 5.87 -10.05 -0.81
N PHE A 7 5.38 -8.88 -1.17
CA PHE A 7 4.52 -8.70 -2.32
C PHE A 7 4.99 -7.56 -3.22
N HIS A 8 4.63 -7.69 -4.50
CA HIS A 8 4.63 -6.59 -5.45
C HIS A 8 3.25 -6.50 -6.08
N VAL A 9 2.63 -5.33 -6.05
CA VAL A 9 1.31 -5.10 -6.66
C VAL A 9 1.46 -4.28 -7.93
N SER A 10 0.86 -4.74 -9.03
CA SER A 10 0.93 -4.09 -10.34
C SER A 10 -0.41 -4.12 -11.07
N GLU A 11 -0.64 -3.12 -11.93
CA GLU A 11 -1.71 -3.18 -12.96
C GLU A 11 -1.24 -3.99 -14.19
N GLU A 12 0.06 -4.31 -14.29
CA GLU A 12 0.64 -5.10 -15.37
C GLU A 12 0.58 -6.60 -15.06
N ALA A 13 -0.04 -7.34 -15.98
CA ALA A 13 -0.14 -8.80 -15.94
C ALA A 13 1.16 -9.48 -16.42
N GLY A 14 1.34 -10.73 -16.04
CA GLY A 14 2.30 -11.63 -16.69
C GLY A 14 3.78 -11.32 -16.44
N ILE A 15 4.12 -10.52 -15.43
CA ILE A 15 5.52 -10.24 -15.07
C ILE A 15 6.19 -11.54 -14.60
N GLN A 16 7.10 -12.07 -15.41
CA GLN A 16 7.84 -13.31 -15.10
C GLN A 16 9.09 -13.07 -14.25
N THR A 17 9.70 -11.89 -14.41
CA THR A 17 10.92 -11.49 -13.70
C THR A 17 10.85 -10.00 -13.42
N PHE A 18 11.05 -9.63 -12.16
CA PHE A 18 11.29 -8.26 -11.74
C PHE A 18 12.78 -7.96 -11.84
N LEU A 19 13.14 -7.05 -12.73
CA LEU A 19 14.49 -6.52 -12.82
C LEU A 19 14.66 -5.35 -11.86
N PRO A 20 15.84 -5.19 -11.22
CA PRO A 20 16.16 -4.00 -10.45
C PRO A 20 15.96 -2.73 -11.28
N ARG A 21 15.35 -1.70 -10.69
CA ARG A 21 15.13 -0.39 -11.33
C ARG A 21 15.50 0.75 -10.37
N PRO A 22 15.72 1.97 -10.89
CA PRO A 22 15.94 3.13 -10.02
C PRO A 22 14.79 3.31 -9.04
N SER A 23 15.12 3.56 -7.77
CA SER A 23 14.11 3.80 -6.75
C SER A 23 13.25 5.03 -7.10
N PRO A 24 11.93 4.97 -6.93
CA PRO A 24 11.04 6.11 -7.17
C PRO A 24 11.20 7.22 -6.12
N SER A 25 11.95 6.96 -5.04
CA SER A 25 12.24 7.91 -3.97
C SER A 25 13.68 7.76 -3.49
N HIS A 26 14.25 8.84 -2.96
CA HIS A 26 15.61 8.80 -2.46
C HIS A 26 15.66 8.14 -1.08
N PHE A 27 16.38 7.03 -0.97
CA PHE A 27 16.68 6.37 0.30
C PHE A 27 18.20 6.37 0.51
N LYS A 28 18.65 6.94 1.65
CA LYS A 28 20.09 7.13 1.94
C LYS A 28 20.92 5.84 1.85
N HIS A 29 20.30 4.70 2.13
CA HIS A 29 20.96 3.39 2.20
C HIS A 29 20.89 2.61 0.89
N LEU A 30 20.20 3.11 -0.14
CA LEU A 30 20.19 2.49 -1.45
C LEU A 30 21.37 2.99 -2.28
N THR A 31 22.14 2.03 -2.81
CA THR A 31 23.37 2.32 -3.57
C THR A 31 23.26 2.00 -5.05
N GLY A 32 22.07 1.59 -5.52
CA GLY A 32 21.82 1.23 -6.91
C GLY A 32 20.37 0.86 -7.17
N ASP A 33 20.14 0.28 -8.34
CA ASP A 33 18.83 -0.20 -8.77
C ASP A 33 18.38 -1.40 -7.92
N VAL A 34 17.09 -1.45 -7.61
CA VAL A 34 16.50 -2.48 -6.74
C VAL A 34 15.12 -2.90 -7.21
N VAL A 35 14.74 -4.13 -6.85
CA VAL A 35 13.36 -4.61 -6.84
C VAL A 35 12.75 -4.27 -5.49
N PHE A 36 11.63 -3.56 -5.48
CA PHE A 36 10.88 -3.26 -4.26
C PHE A 36 9.81 -4.31 -3.99
N ALA A 37 9.67 -4.64 -2.72
CA ALA A 37 8.57 -5.41 -2.17
C ALA A 37 8.02 -4.75 -0.91
N ILE A 38 6.78 -5.08 -0.60
CA ILE A 38 6.05 -4.68 0.61
C ILE A 38 5.70 -5.91 1.44
N ASP A 39 5.74 -5.80 2.75
CA ASP A 39 5.28 -6.90 3.60
C ASP A 39 3.75 -7.08 3.56
N HIS A 40 3.30 -8.23 4.07
CA HIS A 40 1.88 -8.58 4.14
C HIS A 40 1.05 -7.57 4.94
N PHE A 41 1.58 -7.06 6.05
CA PHE A 41 0.84 -6.17 6.95
C PHE A 41 0.48 -4.86 6.25
N HIS A 42 1.41 -4.30 5.46
CA HIS A 42 1.22 -3.05 4.71
C HIS A 42 0.57 -3.26 3.32
N LEU A 43 0.21 -4.49 2.94
CA LEU A 43 -0.33 -4.79 1.62
C LEU A 43 -1.58 -3.97 1.27
N HIS A 44 -2.45 -3.71 2.25
CA HIS A 44 -3.67 -2.94 2.09
C HIS A 44 -3.44 -1.56 1.46
N ASN A 45 -2.29 -0.92 1.70
CA ASN A 45 -1.92 0.37 1.11
C ASN A 45 -1.82 0.35 -0.43
N TYR A 46 -1.59 -0.83 -1.02
CA TYR A 46 -1.27 -1.01 -2.43
C TYR A 46 -2.38 -1.66 -3.25
N LEU A 47 -3.51 -2.02 -2.63
CA LEU A 47 -4.67 -2.66 -3.30
C LEU A 47 -5.62 -1.65 -3.97
N LEU A 48 -5.05 -0.62 -4.58
CA LEU A 48 -5.72 0.44 -5.34
C LEU A 48 -4.88 0.78 -6.59
N PRO A 49 -5.48 1.31 -7.67
CA PRO A 49 -4.77 1.69 -8.89
C PRO A 49 -3.51 2.50 -8.58
N ARG A 50 -2.40 2.30 -9.30
CA ARG A 50 -1.06 2.79 -8.95
C ARG A 50 -1.00 4.29 -8.66
N ASP A 51 -1.79 5.07 -9.40
CA ASP A 51 -1.83 6.53 -9.31
C ASP A 51 -2.97 7.07 -8.43
N CYS A 52 -3.82 6.20 -7.88
CA CYS A 52 -4.90 6.61 -6.98
C CYS A 52 -4.30 7.25 -5.71
N PRO A 53 -4.59 8.52 -5.43
CA PRO A 53 -4.16 9.19 -4.22
C PRO A 53 -4.97 8.62 -3.05
N ARG A 54 -4.28 8.30 -1.95
CA ARG A 54 -4.89 7.61 -0.82
C ARG A 54 -4.24 8.03 0.49
N VAL A 55 -5.07 8.12 1.52
CA VAL A 55 -4.67 8.31 2.91
C VAL A 55 -5.02 7.03 3.63
N THR A 56 -4.03 6.34 4.17
CA THR A 56 -4.24 5.15 5.00
C THR A 56 -3.77 5.44 6.41
N PHE A 57 -4.48 4.93 7.40
CA PHE A 57 -4.10 5.11 8.79
C PHE A 57 -4.74 4.08 9.72
N TYR A 58 -4.08 3.83 10.83
CA TYR A 58 -4.50 2.90 11.87
C TYR A 58 -3.82 3.23 13.20
N ALA A 59 -4.39 2.74 14.29
CA ALA A 59 -3.77 2.82 15.61
C ALA A 59 -2.81 1.65 15.85
N ASP A 60 -1.71 1.87 16.58
CA ASP A 60 -0.84 0.77 17.03
C ASP A 60 -1.49 -0.11 18.11
N ASP A 61 -2.40 0.51 18.87
CA ASP A 61 -3.10 -0.11 19.99
C ASP A 61 -4.60 0.18 19.85
N GLU A 62 -5.43 -0.84 20.02
CA GLU A 62 -6.90 -0.71 20.04
C GLU A 62 -7.39 0.25 21.14
N GLN A 63 -6.60 0.48 22.19
CA GLN A 63 -6.90 1.46 23.24
C GLN A 63 -6.55 2.90 22.86
N GLN A 64 -5.83 3.13 21.76
CA GLN A 64 -5.49 4.47 21.30
C GLN A 64 -6.75 5.19 20.81
N THR A 65 -7.12 6.27 21.51
CA THR A 65 -8.28 7.07 21.15
C THR A 65 -7.85 8.29 20.31
N ASP A 66 -8.07 8.25 19.00
CA ASP A 66 -7.92 9.41 18.12
C ASP A 66 -9.29 9.85 17.55
N PRO A 67 -9.63 11.15 17.52
CA PRO A 67 -10.88 11.63 16.92
C PRO A 67 -11.13 11.18 15.48
N LEU A 68 -10.08 10.92 14.68
CA LEU A 68 -10.17 10.44 13.31
C LEU A 68 -10.71 9.00 13.19
N LEU A 69 -10.60 8.23 14.28
CA LEU A 69 -11.08 6.85 14.41
C LEU A 69 -12.40 6.73 15.19
N LYS A 70 -12.98 7.82 15.68
CA LYS A 70 -14.15 7.82 16.58
C LYS A 70 -15.33 6.92 16.15
N PHE A 71 -15.53 6.73 14.85
CA PHE A 71 -16.63 5.95 14.29
C PHE A 71 -16.19 4.66 13.59
N SER A 72 -14.88 4.41 13.52
CA SER A 72 -14.34 3.19 12.92
C SER A 72 -14.24 2.10 13.96
N THR A 73 -14.52 0.88 13.55
CA THR A 73 -14.20 -0.35 14.29
C THR A 73 -13.22 -1.24 13.53
N ALA A 74 -12.84 -0.83 12.31
CA ALA A 74 -11.92 -1.56 11.46
C ALA A 74 -10.47 -1.32 11.89
N GLN A 75 -9.63 -2.34 11.72
CA GLN A 75 -8.19 -2.26 11.95
C GLN A 75 -7.53 -1.14 11.12
N PHE A 76 -7.92 -1.00 9.85
CA PHE A 76 -7.36 0.02 8.97
C PHE A 76 -8.45 0.94 8.42
N VAL A 77 -8.11 2.21 8.24
CA VAL A 77 -8.90 3.14 7.43
C VAL A 77 -8.14 3.45 6.14
N VAL A 78 -8.82 3.33 5.00
CA VAL A 78 -8.31 3.75 3.70
C VAL A 78 -9.27 4.77 3.13
N ALA A 79 -8.77 5.97 2.83
CA ALA A 79 -9.55 7.04 2.22
C ALA A 79 -9.01 7.38 0.83
N VAL A 80 -9.91 7.51 -0.13
CA VAL A 80 -9.64 7.89 -1.52
C VAL A 80 -10.63 8.96 -1.97
N GLU A 81 -10.30 9.66 -3.05
CA GLU A 81 -11.24 10.60 -3.65
C GLU A 81 -12.31 9.89 -4.47
N SER A 82 -13.55 10.39 -4.37
CA SER A 82 -14.73 9.84 -5.06
C SER A 82 -14.58 9.86 -6.58
N ALA A 83 -13.79 10.78 -7.12
CA ALA A 83 -13.47 10.84 -8.54
C ALA A 83 -12.74 9.59 -9.06
N TRP A 84 -12.12 8.79 -8.18
CA TRP A 84 -11.43 7.55 -8.53
C TRP A 84 -12.33 6.31 -8.52
N PHE A 85 -13.59 6.44 -8.08
CA PHE A 85 -14.50 5.31 -7.89
C PHE A 85 -14.63 4.40 -9.13
N GLU A 86 -14.94 4.97 -10.29
CA GLU A 86 -15.07 4.20 -11.55
C GLU A 86 -13.77 3.49 -11.92
N ARG A 87 -12.63 4.17 -11.77
CA ARG A 87 -11.33 3.54 -12.06
C ARG A 87 -11.03 2.40 -11.09
N ILE A 88 -11.35 2.55 -9.81
CA ILE A 88 -11.18 1.48 -8.80
C ILE A 88 -12.05 0.27 -9.14
N LEU A 89 -13.29 0.48 -9.59
CA LEU A 89 -14.18 -0.61 -10.01
C LEU A 89 -13.69 -1.38 -11.24
N GLN A 90 -13.01 -0.68 -12.16
CA GLN A 90 -12.62 -1.25 -13.45
C GLN A 90 -11.18 -1.78 -13.48
N THR A 91 -10.34 -1.39 -12.52
CA THR A 91 -8.95 -1.82 -12.45
C THR A 91 -8.83 -3.25 -11.92
N THR A 92 -8.10 -4.09 -12.64
CA THR A 92 -7.57 -5.36 -12.14
C THR A 92 -6.14 -5.15 -11.63
N LEU A 93 -5.83 -5.69 -10.46
CA LEU A 93 -4.47 -5.74 -9.93
C LEU A 93 -3.94 -7.17 -9.94
N TYR A 94 -2.63 -7.28 -10.09
CA TYR A 94 -1.86 -8.51 -9.99
C TYR A 94 -0.96 -8.39 -8.77
N CYS A 95 -1.26 -9.18 -7.75
CA CYS A 95 -0.47 -9.26 -6.54
C CYS A 95 0.50 -10.44 -6.64
N TYR A 96 1.77 -10.13 -6.84
CA TYR A 96 2.84 -11.10 -6.98
C TYR A 96 3.47 -11.36 -5.62
N GLU A 97 3.45 -12.59 -5.14
CA GLU A 97 4.24 -12.98 -3.97
C GLU A 97 5.69 -13.23 -4.39
N LEU A 98 6.63 -12.68 -3.64
CA LEU A 98 8.06 -12.72 -3.93
C LEU A 98 8.83 -13.55 -2.89
N PRO A 99 9.89 -14.27 -3.30
CA PRO A 99 10.72 -15.02 -2.36
C PRO A 99 11.48 -14.09 -1.43
N VAL A 100 11.51 -14.42 -0.14
CA VAL A 100 12.13 -13.59 0.91
C VAL A 100 13.67 -13.57 0.82
N ASN A 101 14.29 -14.65 0.37
CA ASN A 101 15.71 -14.94 0.59
C ASN A 101 16.70 -13.89 0.04
N ASN A 102 16.29 -13.07 -0.94
CA ASN A 102 17.13 -12.04 -1.55
C ASN A 102 16.73 -10.61 -1.16
N PHE A 103 15.80 -10.47 -0.22
CA PHE A 103 15.31 -9.18 0.25
C PHE A 103 15.95 -8.78 1.57
N THR A 104 16.30 -7.51 1.64
CA THR A 104 16.73 -6.85 2.88
C THR A 104 15.71 -5.79 3.26
N LEU A 105 15.43 -5.66 4.55
CA LEU A 105 14.59 -4.60 5.09
C LEU A 105 15.20 -3.22 4.76
N LEU A 106 14.42 -2.37 4.12
CA LEU A 106 14.76 -0.98 3.83
C LEU A 106 14.14 -0.03 4.85
N ASP A 107 12.86 -0.22 5.14
CA ASP A 107 12.09 0.63 6.04
C ASP A 107 11.03 -0.21 6.76
N LYS A 108 11.17 -0.35 8.09
CA LYS A 108 10.23 -1.14 8.90
C LYS A 108 8.87 -0.48 9.02
N THR A 109 8.83 0.85 9.10
CA THR A 109 7.59 1.62 9.27
C THR A 109 6.76 1.58 7.99
N ALA A 110 7.39 1.60 6.83
CA ALA A 110 6.70 1.48 5.55
C ALA A 110 6.51 0.02 5.07
N GLY A 111 7.07 -0.95 5.78
CA GLY A 111 7.10 -2.36 5.36
C GLY A 111 7.90 -2.61 4.08
N TYR A 112 8.90 -1.77 3.78
CA TYR A 112 9.66 -1.85 2.54
C TYR A 112 10.84 -2.80 2.65
N TYR A 113 10.92 -3.66 1.65
CA TYR A 113 12.04 -4.57 1.43
C TYR A 113 12.57 -4.35 0.01
N VAL A 114 13.88 -4.53 -0.15
CA VAL A 114 14.55 -4.38 -1.44
C VAL A 114 15.45 -5.56 -1.76
N SER A 115 15.56 -5.89 -3.04
CA SER A 115 16.56 -6.81 -3.59
C SER A 115 17.36 -6.12 -4.68
N TYR A 116 18.69 -6.27 -4.67
CA TYR A 116 19.56 -5.81 -5.75
C TYR A 116 19.64 -6.82 -6.91
N ALA A 117 19.08 -8.02 -6.73
CA ALA A 117 19.03 -9.04 -7.76
C ALA A 117 17.69 -9.03 -8.50
N GLU A 118 17.65 -9.65 -9.67
CA GLU A 118 16.38 -9.98 -10.29
C GLU A 118 15.59 -10.99 -9.43
N VAL A 119 14.27 -10.89 -9.48
CA VAL A 119 13.38 -11.70 -8.66
C VAL A 119 12.29 -12.32 -9.53
N LYS A 120 12.10 -13.63 -9.39
CA LYS A 120 10.97 -14.35 -9.98
C LYS A 120 9.88 -14.50 -8.91
N PRO A 121 8.61 -14.16 -9.21
CA PRO A 121 7.53 -14.35 -8.26
C PRO A 121 7.26 -15.83 -8.01
N ILE A 122 6.79 -16.14 -6.81
CA ILE A 122 6.34 -17.48 -6.40
C ILE A 122 4.97 -17.77 -6.98
N GLU A 123 4.04 -16.83 -6.80
CA GLU A 123 2.68 -16.91 -7.28
C GLU A 123 2.15 -15.52 -7.64
N VAL A 124 1.07 -15.49 -8.40
CA VAL A 124 0.33 -14.26 -8.71
C VAL A 124 -1.15 -14.47 -8.41
N THR A 125 -1.70 -13.58 -7.59
CA THR A 125 -3.13 -13.48 -7.35
C THR A 125 -3.71 -12.37 -8.21
N VAL A 126 -4.72 -12.70 -9.03
CA VAL A 126 -5.49 -11.71 -9.78
C VAL A 126 -6.58 -11.15 -8.87
N ILE A 127 -6.69 -9.83 -8.81
CA ILE A 127 -7.67 -9.10 -8.01
C ILE A 127 -8.46 -8.21 -8.96
N ASP A 128 -9.58 -8.73 -9.45
CA ASP A 128 -10.50 -8.07 -10.39
C ASP A 128 -11.67 -7.35 -9.69
N ASN A 129 -11.82 -7.55 -8.37
CA ASN A 129 -12.74 -6.79 -7.53
C ASN A 129 -12.00 -6.18 -6.33
N LEU A 130 -11.48 -4.97 -6.52
CA LEU A 130 -10.66 -4.29 -5.51
C LEU A 130 -11.44 -3.95 -4.23
N LEU A 131 -12.71 -3.54 -4.38
CA LEU A 131 -13.55 -3.19 -3.23
C LEU A 131 -13.80 -4.40 -2.34
N GLN A 132 -14.19 -5.53 -2.93
CA GLN A 132 -14.40 -6.77 -2.19
C GLN A 132 -13.11 -7.21 -1.49
N ARG A 133 -11.96 -7.10 -2.17
CA ARG A 133 -10.68 -7.47 -1.58
C ARG A 133 -10.31 -6.57 -0.40
N LEU A 134 -10.44 -5.25 -0.52
CA LEU A 134 -10.16 -4.31 0.57
C LEU A 134 -11.06 -4.59 1.78
N LEU A 135 -12.37 -4.72 1.57
CA LEU A 135 -13.33 -4.96 2.65
C LEU A 135 -13.14 -6.32 3.34
N SER A 136 -12.46 -7.29 2.70
CA SER A 136 -12.10 -8.57 3.32
C SER A 136 -10.93 -8.50 4.31
N LEU A 137 -10.22 -7.36 4.38
CA LEU A 137 -9.01 -7.16 5.19
C LEU A 137 -9.25 -6.31 6.44
N ASP A 138 -10.48 -6.28 6.95
CA ASP A 138 -10.89 -5.42 8.08
C ASP A 138 -10.53 -3.93 7.85
N ILE A 139 -11.01 -3.41 6.71
CA ILE A 139 -10.77 -2.04 6.27
C ILE A 139 -12.09 -1.25 6.26
N GLU A 140 -12.07 -0.07 6.87
CA GLU A 140 -13.05 0.97 6.58
C GLU A 140 -12.59 1.77 5.35
N LEU A 141 -13.31 1.61 4.24
CA LEU A 141 -13.04 2.32 2.99
C LEU A 141 -13.89 3.59 2.90
N ARG A 142 -13.25 4.76 2.84
CA ARG A 142 -13.89 6.07 2.72
C ARG A 142 -13.72 6.64 1.32
N PHE A 143 -14.82 6.99 0.68
CA PHE A 143 -14.83 7.83 -0.53
C PHE A 143 -15.15 9.27 -0.12
N MET A 144 -14.23 10.19 -0.42
CA MET A 144 -14.33 11.59 -0.03
C MET A 144 -14.30 12.51 -1.25
N PRO A 145 -14.91 13.70 -1.23
CA PRO A 145 -14.72 14.67 -2.31
C PRO A 145 -13.29 15.21 -2.40
N ASP A 146 -12.65 15.41 -1.24
CA ASP A 146 -11.27 15.89 -1.09
C ASP A 146 -10.63 15.20 0.12
N ILE A 147 -9.47 14.56 -0.10
CA ILE A 147 -8.73 13.85 0.95
C ILE A 147 -7.59 14.67 1.56
N LYS A 148 -7.25 15.86 1.02
CA LYS A 148 -6.11 16.66 1.51
C LYS A 148 -6.29 17.12 2.96
N PRO A 149 -7.47 17.60 3.43
CA PRO A 149 -7.66 17.96 4.83
C PRO A 149 -7.47 16.76 5.78
N LEU A 150 -7.91 15.57 5.35
CA LEU A 150 -7.69 14.33 6.10
C LEU A 150 -6.20 13.97 6.15
N ALA A 151 -5.49 14.08 5.03
CA ALA A 151 -4.04 13.85 4.97
C ALA A 151 -3.28 14.77 5.93
N GLU A 152 -3.62 16.07 5.97
CA GLU A 152 -3.02 17.02 6.89
C GLU A 152 -3.32 16.71 8.36
N ALA A 153 -4.53 16.25 8.67
CA ALA A 153 -4.94 15.89 10.02
C ALA A 153 -4.19 14.62 10.49
N VAL A 154 -4.17 13.59 9.66
CA VAL A 154 -3.45 12.32 9.93
C VAL A 154 -1.95 12.58 10.11
N ALA A 155 -1.33 13.42 9.27
CA ALA A 155 0.08 13.76 9.40
C ALA A 155 0.45 14.51 10.70
N LYS A 156 -0.53 15.08 11.40
CA LYS A 156 -0.37 15.75 12.70
C LYS A 156 -0.81 14.88 13.89
N SER A 157 -1.33 13.69 13.61
CA SER A 157 -1.78 12.73 14.63
C SER A 157 -0.65 11.82 15.10
N GLU A 158 -0.94 11.01 16.12
CA GLU A 158 -0.06 9.93 16.59
C GLU A 158 -0.42 8.58 15.96
N LEU A 159 -1.27 8.56 14.95
CA LEU A 159 -1.62 7.34 14.22
C LEU A 159 -0.48 6.91 13.30
N ASN A 160 -0.41 5.62 12.99
CA ASN A 160 0.37 5.16 11.87
C ASN A 160 -0.34 5.53 10.58
N PHE A 161 0.41 5.91 9.55
CA PHE A 161 -0.19 6.33 8.30
C PHE A 161 0.69 6.15 7.07
N SER A 162 0.04 6.09 5.92
CA SER A 162 0.68 6.25 4.61
C SER A 162 -0.08 7.26 3.75
N LEU A 163 0.67 8.21 3.19
CA LEU A 163 0.16 9.22 2.26
C LEU A 163 0.70 8.93 0.86
N ILE A 164 -0.03 8.18 0.06
CA ILE A 164 0.45 7.64 -1.22
C ILE A 164 -0.16 8.43 -2.37
N ARG A 165 0.70 8.84 -3.32
CA ARG A 165 0.32 9.56 -4.56
C ARG A 165 -0.48 10.85 -4.32
N MET A 166 -0.37 11.49 -3.16
CA MET A 166 -1.13 12.71 -2.82
C MET A 166 -1.00 13.86 -3.83
N ARG A 167 0.10 13.91 -4.61
CA ARG A 167 0.25 14.85 -5.75
C ARG A 167 -0.80 14.69 -6.86
N ASN A 168 -1.50 13.55 -6.90
CA ASN A 168 -2.56 13.23 -7.84
C ASN A 168 -3.97 13.49 -7.24
N ALA A 169 -4.05 13.98 -6.00
CA ALA A 169 -5.31 14.41 -5.41
C ALA A 169 -5.91 15.56 -6.24
N GLY A 170 -7.24 15.60 -6.31
CA GLY A 170 -8.00 16.65 -6.96
C GLY A 170 -7.62 18.03 -6.43
N LYS A 171 -7.87 19.05 -7.26
CA LYS A 171 -7.66 20.45 -6.88
C LYS A 171 -8.64 20.84 -5.79
#